data_AF-F0FFM6-F1
#
_entry.id   AF-F0FFM6-F1
#
_cell.length_a   1.000
_cell.length_b   1.000
_cell.length_c   1.000
_cell.angle_alpha   90.00
_cell.angle_beta   90.00
_cell.angle_gamma   90.00
#
_symmetry.space_group_name_H-M   'P 1'
#
loop_
_entity.id
_entity.type
_entity.pdbx_description
1 polymer ?
#
loop_
_entity_poly.entity_id
_entity_poly.type
_entity_poly.pdbx_seq_one_letter_code
_entity_poly.pdbx_strand_id
1 'polypeptide(L)'
;MNNMSDLLSLPDIKTIEPPQENETDMMFKVEAVGPPERCPECGFDKLYKHSSRNQLIMDLPIRLKRVGLQLNRRRYKCRECGSTFWERLISVDEKRSMTKRLLKSIQEQSMSKTFVRSRRKRWC
;
A
#
# COMPACT_ATOMS: atom_id res chain seq x y z
N MET A 1 -14.35 -24.15 -2.31
CA MET A 1 -14.37 -23.17 -3.43
C MET A 1 -13.10 -22.35 -3.31
N ASN A 2 -12.03 -22.78 -3.99
CA ASN A 2 -10.71 -22.16 -3.88
C ASN A 2 -10.70 -20.88 -4.72
N ASN A 3 -10.85 -19.72 -4.07
CA ASN A 3 -10.77 -18.42 -4.74
C ASN A 3 -9.32 -18.16 -5.16
N MET A 4 -9.06 -18.28 -6.46
CA MET A 4 -7.74 -18.25 -7.09
C MET A 4 -7.18 -16.82 -7.28
N SER A 5 -7.39 -15.90 -6.33
CA SER A 5 -7.05 -14.48 -6.57
C SER A 5 -6.75 -13.64 -5.34
N ASP A 6 -6.20 -14.22 -4.27
CA ASP A 6 -5.62 -13.44 -3.16
C ASP A 6 -4.09 -13.47 -3.16
N LEU A 7 -3.49 -13.15 -4.32
CA LEU A 7 -2.04 -13.09 -4.48
C LEU A 7 -1.39 -11.98 -3.61
N LEU A 8 -2.19 -10.98 -3.21
CA LEU A 8 -1.73 -9.86 -2.41
C LEU A 8 -1.83 -10.16 -0.91
N SER A 9 -2.80 -10.96 -0.46
CA SER A 9 -3.01 -11.30 0.96
C SER A 9 -3.02 -10.07 1.87
N LEU A 10 -3.69 -9.00 1.43
CA LEU A 10 -3.82 -7.74 2.18
C LEU A 10 -5.24 -7.64 2.75
N PRO A 11 -5.41 -7.43 4.08
CA PRO A 11 -6.73 -7.53 4.73
C PRO A 11 -7.68 -6.36 4.42
N ASP A 12 -7.14 -5.19 4.11
CA ASP A 12 -7.85 -3.92 3.93
C ASP A 12 -7.97 -3.47 2.48
N ILE A 13 -7.40 -4.25 1.55
CA ILE A 13 -7.31 -3.94 0.12
C ILE A 13 -7.81 -5.15 -0.67
N LYS A 14 -8.69 -4.90 -1.64
CA LYS A 14 -9.17 -5.91 -2.57
C LYS A 14 -8.83 -5.54 -4.01
N THR A 15 -8.62 -6.57 -4.82
CA THR A 15 -8.35 -6.46 -6.24
C THR A 15 -9.65 -6.28 -7.02
N ILE A 16 -9.68 -5.32 -7.95
CA ILE A 16 -10.87 -4.99 -8.76
C ILE A 16 -10.86 -5.77 -10.08
N GLU A 17 -9.68 -5.94 -10.67
CA GLU A 17 -9.48 -6.57 -11.97
C GLU A 17 -8.30 -7.55 -11.91
N PRO A 18 -8.26 -8.57 -12.78
CA PRO A 18 -7.10 -9.45 -12.90
C PRO A 18 -5.79 -8.64 -13.07
N PRO A 19 -4.66 -9.12 -12.51
CA PRO A 19 -3.40 -8.42 -12.64
C PRO A 19 -2.97 -8.32 -14.10
N GLN A 20 -2.41 -7.16 -14.45
CA GLN A 20 -1.77 -6.95 -15.73
C GLN A 20 -0.28 -7.28 -15.56
N GLU A 21 0.22 -8.23 -16.34
CA GLU A 21 1.57 -8.74 -16.22
C GLU A 21 2.34 -8.57 -17.53
N ASN A 22 3.54 -8.01 -17.39
CA ASN A 22 4.56 -8.00 -18.45
C ASN A 22 5.75 -8.87 -17.99
N GLU A 23 6.86 -8.83 -18.73
CA GLU A 23 8.07 -9.59 -18.38
C GLU A 23 8.66 -9.16 -17.03
N THR A 24 8.69 -7.86 -16.74
CA THR A 24 9.37 -7.29 -15.56
C THR A 24 8.44 -6.86 -14.43
N ASP A 25 7.19 -6.54 -14.76
CA ASP A 25 6.28 -5.82 -13.86
C ASP A 25 4.92 -6.52 -13.81
N MET A 26 4.31 -6.50 -12.63
CA MET A 26 2.96 -6.99 -12.37
C MET A 26 2.15 -5.90 -11.65
N MET A 27 1.03 -5.53 -12.24
CA MET A 27 0.20 -4.42 -11.82
C MET A 27 -1.17 -4.89 -11.36
N PHE A 28 -1.58 -4.49 -10.16
CA PHE A 28 -2.91 -4.78 -9.61
C PHE A 28 -3.71 -3.50 -9.49
N LYS A 29 -4.93 -3.49 -10.02
CA LYS A 29 -5.89 -2.42 -9.70
C LYS A 29 -6.62 -2.80 -8.42
N VAL A 30 -6.52 -1.93 -7.41
CA VAL A 30 -7.01 -2.24 -6.07
C VAL A 30 -7.83 -1.10 -5.48
N GLU A 31 -8.74 -1.45 -4.58
CA GLU A 31 -9.49 -0.49 -3.75
C GLU A 31 -9.56 -0.97 -2.30
N ALA A 32 -9.87 -0.04 -1.40
CA ALA A 32 -10.18 -0.38 -0.02
C ALA A 32 -11.42 -1.30 0.04
N VAL A 33 -11.42 -2.24 0.98
CA VAL A 33 -12.52 -3.20 1.17
C VAL A 33 -13.82 -2.49 1.54
N GLY A 34 -13.76 -1.47 2.39
CA GLY A 34 -14.94 -0.75 2.88
C GLY A 34 -14.66 0.70 3.25
N PRO A 35 -15.70 1.55 3.33
CA PRO A 35 -15.58 2.94 3.72
C PRO A 35 -15.26 3.07 5.23
N PRO A 36 -14.68 4.21 5.66
CA PRO A 36 -14.56 4.52 7.08
C PRO A 36 -15.94 4.70 7.71
N GLU A 37 -16.13 4.15 8.91
CA GLU A 37 -17.40 4.26 9.65
C GLU A 37 -17.55 5.59 10.40
N ARG A 38 -16.44 6.17 10.86
CA ARG A 38 -16.44 7.35 11.74
C ARG A 38 -15.37 8.36 11.35
N CYS A 39 -15.67 9.63 11.61
CA CYS A 39 -14.71 10.71 11.44
C CYS A 39 -13.56 10.55 12.45
N PRO A 40 -12.29 10.61 12.02
CA PRO A 40 -11.15 10.51 12.92
C PRO A 40 -11.00 11.73 13.85
N GLU A 41 -11.63 12.87 13.51
CA GLU A 41 -11.56 14.11 14.28
C GLU A 41 -12.68 14.23 15.32
N CYS A 42 -13.93 13.94 14.94
CA CYS A 42 -15.10 14.16 15.81
C CYS A 42 -15.89 12.90 16.16
N GLY A 43 -15.56 11.73 15.58
CA GLY A 43 -16.20 10.46 15.90
C GLY A 43 -17.58 10.20 15.27
N PHE A 44 -18.21 11.21 14.66
CA PHE A 44 -19.51 11.05 13.98
C PHE A 44 -19.42 10.25 12.67
N ASP A 45 -20.51 9.59 12.30
CA ASP A 45 -20.65 8.67 11.16
C ASP A 45 -21.17 9.33 9.87
N LYS A 46 -21.55 10.62 9.93
CA LYS A 46 -22.04 11.39 8.78
C LYS A 46 -20.91 11.78 7.83
N LEU A 47 -20.40 10.79 7.12
CA LEU A 47 -19.33 10.89 6.14
C LEU A 47 -19.89 10.76 4.73
N TYR A 48 -19.32 11.51 3.78
CA TYR A 48 -19.60 11.29 2.36
C TYR A 48 -18.31 11.32 1.55
N LYS A 49 -18.31 10.60 0.43
CA LYS A 49 -17.19 10.59 -0.52
C LYS A 49 -17.11 11.98 -1.18
N HIS A 50 -16.00 12.67 -0.95
CA HIS A 50 -15.75 14.00 -1.50
C HIS A 50 -14.97 13.95 -2.81
N SER A 51 -13.91 13.13 -2.85
CA SER A 51 -13.10 12.93 -4.05
C SER A 51 -12.37 11.59 -3.99
N SER A 52 -11.67 11.22 -5.05
CA SER A 52 -10.78 10.06 -5.07
C SER A 52 -9.55 10.34 -5.92
N ARG A 53 -8.45 9.63 -5.65
CA ARG A 53 -7.20 9.75 -6.38
C ARG A 53 -6.61 8.37 -6.61
N ASN A 54 -6.12 8.13 -7.82
CA ASN A 54 -5.30 6.97 -8.12
C ASN A 54 -3.87 7.20 -7.62
N GLN A 55 -3.36 6.26 -6.84
CA GLN A 55 -2.02 6.25 -6.30
C GLN A 55 -1.35 4.92 -6.64
N LEU A 56 -0.12 4.97 -7.16
CA LEU A 56 0.69 3.78 -7.33
C LEU A 56 1.40 3.46 -6.01
N ILE A 57 1.18 2.26 -5.47
CA ILE A 57 1.81 1.75 -4.25
C ILE A 57 2.72 0.58 -4.63
N MET A 58 3.98 0.62 -4.22
CA MET A 58 4.91 -0.49 -4.46
C MET A 58 4.74 -1.59 -3.40
N ASP A 59 4.91 -2.84 -3.82
CA ASP A 59 4.81 -3.99 -2.94
C ASP A 59 5.94 -4.99 -3.17
N LEU A 60 5.97 -6.05 -2.35
CA LEU A 60 6.95 -7.12 -2.48
C LEU A 60 6.90 -7.75 -3.88
N PRO A 61 8.06 -8.09 -4.47
CA PRO A 61 8.09 -8.75 -5.76
C PRO A 61 7.43 -10.13 -5.66
N ILE A 62 6.66 -10.48 -6.68
CA ILE A 62 5.99 -11.79 -6.79
C ILE A 62 6.44 -12.41 -8.10
N ARG A 63 6.85 -13.69 -8.04
CA ARG A 63 7.40 -14.42 -9.21
C ARG A 63 8.53 -13.64 -9.91
N LEU A 64 9.43 -13.05 -9.12
CA LEU A 64 10.57 -12.24 -9.59
C LEU A 64 10.21 -10.96 -10.37
N LYS A 65 8.93 -10.59 -10.44
CA LYS A 65 8.46 -9.35 -11.06
C LYS A 65 8.27 -8.26 -10.02
N ARG A 66 8.51 -7.00 -10.39
CA ARG A 66 8.18 -5.85 -9.53
C ARG A 66 6.66 -5.72 -9.45
N VAL A 67 6.13 -5.47 -8.25
CA VAL A 67 4.70 -5.40 -8.02
C VAL A 67 4.28 -3.97 -7.72
N GLY A 68 3.33 -3.46 -8.51
CA GLY A 68 2.70 -2.17 -8.32
C GLY A 68 1.19 -2.33 -8.10
N LEU A 69 0.66 -1.64 -7.09
CA LEU A 69 -0.76 -1.58 -6.79
C LEU A 69 -1.28 -0.21 -7.19
N GLN A 70 -2.11 -0.15 -8.23
CA GLN A 70 -2.86 1.04 -8.61
C GLN A 70 -4.09 1.16 -7.71
N LEU A 71 -3.90 1.84 -6.59
CA LEU A 71 -4.89 2.05 -5.55
C LEU A 71 -5.77 3.27 -5.87
N ASN A 72 -7.09 3.06 -5.96
CA ASN A 72 -8.05 4.16 -6.01
C ASN A 72 -8.44 4.60 -4.59
N ARG A 73 -7.68 5.54 -4.02
CA ARG A 73 -7.86 5.99 -2.64
C ARG A 73 -8.95 7.06 -2.56
N ARG A 74 -9.91 6.83 -1.66
CA ARG A 74 -11.07 7.72 -1.48
C ARG A 74 -10.76 8.79 -0.43
N ARG A 75 -11.27 10.00 -0.65
CA ARG A 75 -11.25 11.11 0.30
C ARG A 75 -12.67 11.33 0.80
N TYR A 76 -12.82 11.38 2.13
CA TYR A 76 -14.09 11.60 2.80
C TYR A 76 -14.13 12.99 3.42
N LYS A 77 -15.34 13.55 3.50
CA LYS A 77 -15.63 14.78 4.26
C LYS A 77 -16.69 14.48 5.31
N CYS A 78 -16.47 14.94 6.53
CA CYS A 78 -17.45 14.88 7.60
C CYS A 78 -18.45 16.02 7.45
N ARG A 79 -19.74 15.73 7.56
CA ARG A 79 -20.80 16.75 7.52
C ARG A 79 -20.95 17.52 8.84
N GLU A 80 -20.53 16.92 9.95
CA GLU A 80 -20.67 17.53 11.28
C GLU A 80 -19.56 18.55 11.57
N CYS A 81 -18.29 18.17 11.44
CA CYS A 81 -17.17 19.07 11.71
C CYS A 81 -16.54 19.69 10.46
N GLY A 82 -16.97 19.29 9.26
CA GLY A 82 -16.44 19.80 8.00
C GLY A 82 -15.03 19.29 7.64
N SER A 83 -14.39 18.47 8.49
CA SER A 83 -13.04 17.95 8.24
C SER A 83 -12.99 17.05 7.01
N THR A 84 -11.84 17.04 6.34
CA THR A 84 -11.58 16.15 5.20
C THR A 84 -10.39 15.26 5.50
N PHE A 85 -10.51 13.98 5.17
CA PHE A 85 -9.44 13.01 5.40
C PHE A 85 -9.41 11.95 4.32
N TRP A 86 -8.23 11.36 4.13
CA TRP A 86 -8.06 10.22 3.26
C TRP A 86 -8.44 8.94 3.98
N GLU A 87 -9.00 8.00 3.25
CA GLU A 87 -9.22 6.62 3.71
C GLU A 87 -7.90 6.03 4.25
N ARG A 88 -7.92 5.57 5.50
CA ARG A 88 -6.76 4.97 6.16
C ARG A 88 -6.67 3.50 5.79
N LEU A 89 -5.48 3.08 5.37
CA LEU A 89 -5.17 1.71 5.01
C LEU A 89 -4.11 1.19 5.99
N ILE A 90 -4.41 0.06 6.62
CA ILE A 90 -3.54 -0.64 7.56
C ILE A 90 -2.30 -1.18 6.84
N SER A 91 -2.44 -1.67 5.60
CA SER A 91 -1.34 -2.31 4.87
C SER A 91 -0.38 -1.33 4.19
N VAL A 92 -0.81 -0.09 3.96
CA VAL A 92 -0.05 0.93 3.21
C VAL A 92 0.58 1.92 4.18
N ASP A 93 1.80 2.34 3.90
CA ASP A 93 2.45 3.41 4.65
C ASP A 93 1.83 4.77 4.31
N GLU A 94 1.58 5.60 5.32
CA GLU A 94 0.93 6.90 5.11
C GLU A 94 1.86 7.94 4.44
N LYS A 95 3.17 7.81 4.64
CA LYS A 95 4.18 8.77 4.18
C LYS A 95 4.79 8.35 2.84
N ARG A 96 4.88 7.05 2.59
CA ARG A 96 5.56 6.46 1.44
C ARG A 96 4.55 5.68 0.59
N SER A 97 4.66 5.78 -0.72
CA SER A 97 3.87 5.00 -1.66
C SER A 97 4.30 3.52 -1.73
N MET A 98 4.27 2.82 -0.60
CA MET A 98 4.66 1.42 -0.46
C MET A 98 3.86 0.70 0.63
N THR A 99 3.77 -0.62 0.53
CA THR A 99 3.22 -1.45 1.62
C THR A 99 4.16 -1.48 2.82
N LYS A 100 3.61 -1.60 4.02
CA LYS A 100 4.41 -1.68 5.26
C LYS A 100 5.32 -2.91 5.27
N ARG A 101 4.89 -4.02 4.65
CA ARG A 101 5.71 -5.23 4.49
C ARG A 101 6.93 -5.00 3.59
N LEU A 102 6.77 -4.26 2.48
CA LEU A 102 7.89 -3.88 1.62
C LEU A 102 8.86 -2.97 2.38
N LEU A 103 8.33 -1.98 3.10
CA LEU A 103 9.14 -1.08 3.92
C LEU A 103 10.02 -1.85 4.91
N LYS A 104 9.45 -2.83 5.62
CA LYS A 104 10.17 -3.68 6.57
C LYS A 104 11.28 -4.50 5.88
N SER A 105 10.97 -5.11 4.73
CA SER A 105 11.97 -5.86 3.95
C SER A 105 13.15 -4.98 3.51
N ILE A 106 12.89 -3.76 3.05
CA ILE A 106 13.95 -2.81 2.68
C ILE A 106 14.82 -2.44 3.90
N GLN A 107 14.19 -2.19 5.06
CA GLN A 107 14.91 -1.90 6.30
C GLN A 107 15.83 -3.06 6.69
N GLU A 108 15.34 -4.30 6.70
CA GLU A 108 16.13 -5.49 7.02
C GLU A 108 17.32 -5.67 6.06
N GLN A 109 17.10 -5.48 4.76
CA GLN A 109 18.16 -5.56 3.75
C GLN A 109 19.21 -4.44 3.90
N SER A 110 18.80 -3.25 4.33
CA SER A 110 19.74 -2.15 4.55
C SER A 110 20.66 -2.42 5.74
N MET A 111 20.13 -3.05 6.80
CA MET A 111 20.91 -3.42 7.99
C MET A 111 21.93 -4.52 7.68
N SER A 112 21.57 -5.53 6.87
CA SER A 112 22.47 -6.63 6.52
C SER A 112 23.62 -6.20 5.59
N LYS A 113 23.38 -5.25 4.66
CA LYS A 113 24.40 -4.76 3.72
C LYS A 113 25.42 -3.81 4.34
N THR A 114 25.10 -3.19 5.47
CA THR A 114 25.96 -2.15 6.08
C THR A 114 27.13 -2.74 6.87
N PHE A 115 27.11 -4.04 7.22
CA PHE A 115 28.21 -4.69 7.96
C PHE A 115 29.31 -5.34 7.10
N VAL A 116 29.08 -5.58 5.80
CA VAL A 116 30.04 -6.35 4.97
C VAL A 116 31.09 -5.44 4.29
N ARG A 117 30.94 -4.11 4.34
CA ARG A 117 31.78 -3.18 3.56
C ARG A 117 32.84 -2.42 4.36
N SER A 118 33.12 -2.81 5.60
CA SER A 118 34.18 -2.22 6.44
C SER A 118 35.36 -3.16 6.73
N ARG A 119 35.75 -4.01 5.78
CA ARG A 119 37.13 -4.52 5.74
C ARG A 119 37.91 -3.78 4.67
N ARG A 120 38.55 -2.69 5.11
CA ARG A 120 39.63 -1.98 4.41
C ARG A 120 40.65 -3.03 3.94
N LYS A 121 40.68 -3.36 2.65
CA LYS A 121 41.92 -3.85 2.03
C LYS A 121 42.86 -2.65 1.97
N ARG A 122 43.65 -2.51 3.02
CA ARG A 122 44.89 -1.74 3.02
C ARG A 122 45.80 -2.46 2.03
N TRP A 123 45.87 -1.95 0.81
CA TRP A 123 46.91 -2.32 -0.15
C TRP A 123 48.23 -1.77 0.41
N CYS A 124 49.06 -2.67 0.92
CA CYS A 124 50.51 -2.55 0.87
C CYS A 124 50.97 -3.49 -0.26
#